data_AF-A0A7C0ZCT9-F1
#
_entry.id   AF-A0A7C0ZCT9-F1
#
_cell.length_a   1.000
_cell.length_b   1.000
_cell.length_c   1.000
_cell.angle_alpha   90.00
_cell.angle_beta   90.00
_cell.angle_gamma   90.00
#
_symmetry.space_group_name_H-M   'P 1'
#
loop_
_entity.id
_entity.type
_entity.pdbx_description
1 polymer ?
#
loop_
_entity_poly.entity_id
_entity_poly.type
_entity_poly.pdbx_seq_one_letter_code
_entity_poly.pdbx_strand_id
1 'polypeptide(L)'
;MKEFIPLKEIEKLSIRLYQILLSGQQGDVCNFEPSCSHFAFMAIDTYGAFWGILMAADRLERCHPFSFSYVPTYYRAGFVPGRGIKILEKPEDVWRFR
;
A
#
# COMPACT_ATOMS: atom_id res chain seq x y z
N MET A 1 -10.77 -7.44 37.46
CA MET A 1 -10.16 -6.13 37.13
C MET A 1 -9.84 -6.17 35.65
N LYS A 2 -10.42 -5.26 34.87
CA LYS A 2 -10.45 -5.31 33.40
C LYS A 2 -9.03 -5.19 32.84
N GLU A 3 -8.59 -6.22 32.11
CA GLU A 3 -7.40 -6.16 31.27
C GLU A 3 -7.57 -5.03 30.26
N PHE A 4 -6.83 -3.94 30.46
CA PHE A 4 -6.69 -2.88 29.47
C PHE A 4 -5.93 -3.46 28.28
N ILE A 5 -6.67 -3.92 27.27
CA ILE A 5 -6.12 -4.26 25.96
C ILE A 5 -5.69 -2.93 25.32
N PRO A 6 -4.40 -2.71 25.00
CA PRO A 6 -3.93 -1.44 24.46
C PRO A 6 -4.55 -1.21 23.08
N LEU A 7 -5.14 -0.02 22.86
CA LEU A 7 -5.76 0.42 21.60
C LEU A 7 -4.90 0.17 20.35
N LYS A 8 -3.57 0.16 20.51
CA LYS A 8 -2.57 -0.16 19.47
C LYS A 8 -2.74 -1.55 18.83
N GLU A 9 -3.34 -2.50 19.52
CA GLU A 9 -3.52 -3.87 18.99
C GLU A 9 -4.81 -4.03 18.19
N ILE A 10 -5.84 -3.21 18.47
CA ILE A 10 -7.14 -3.27 17.79
C ILE A 10 -7.03 -2.74 16.35
N GLU A 11 -6.24 -1.68 16.14
CA GLU A 11 -6.01 -1.09 14.82
C GLU A 11 -5.34 -2.09 13.85
N LYS A 12 -4.32 -2.82 14.32
CA LYS A 12 -3.62 -3.84 13.53
C LYS A 12 -4.51 -5.03 13.19
N LEU A 13 -5.41 -5.39 14.12
CA LEU A 13 -6.33 -6.51 13.94
C LEU A 13 -7.35 -6.23 12.83
N SER A 14 -7.89 -5.01 12.75
CA SER A 14 -8.78 -4.60 11.66
C SER A 14 -8.12 -4.65 10.29
N ILE A 15 -6.85 -4.25 10.20
CA ILE A 15 -6.09 -4.26 8.94
C ILE A 15 -5.76 -5.70 8.53
N ARG A 16 -5.34 -6.56 9.46
CA ARG A 16 -5.11 -7.99 9.19
C ARG A 16 -6.40 -8.72 8.80
N LEU A 17 -7.53 -8.41 9.43
CA LEU A 17 -8.83 -8.95 9.03
C LEU A 17 -9.18 -8.54 7.60
N TYR A 18 -9.02 -7.26 7.26
CA TYR A 18 -9.25 -6.76 5.91
C TYR A 18 -8.33 -7.42 4.87
N GLN A 19 -7.04 -7.58 5.19
CA GLN A 19 -6.06 -8.27 4.33
C GLN A 19 -6.41 -9.74 4.11
N ILE A 20 -6.85 -10.45 5.14
CA ILE A 20 -7.27 -11.85 5.04
C ILE A 20 -8.57 -11.98 4.22
N LEU A 21 -9.51 -11.05 4.40
CA LEU A 21 -10.81 -11.08 3.72
C LEU A 21 -10.73 -10.70 2.22
N LEU A 22 -9.75 -9.89 1.81
CA LEU A 22 -9.65 -9.37 0.43
C LEU A 22 -8.44 -9.87 -0.37
N SER A 23 -7.42 -10.47 0.26
CA SER A 23 -6.21 -10.91 -0.46
C SER A 23 -6.48 -12.01 -1.50
N GLY A 24 -7.53 -12.81 -1.32
CA GLY A 24 -7.88 -13.90 -2.24
C GLY A 24 -8.54 -13.46 -3.55
N GLN A 25 -9.08 -12.24 -3.65
CA GLN A 25 -9.91 -11.83 -4.81
C GLN A 25 -9.21 -10.91 -5.83
N GLN A 26 -8.02 -10.37 -5.54
CA GLN A 26 -7.51 -9.22 -6.31
C GLN A 26 -6.54 -9.53 -7.46
N GLY A 27 -6.09 -10.77 -7.65
CA GLY A 27 -5.17 -11.12 -8.75
C GLY A 27 -3.93 -10.20 -8.83
N ASP A 28 -3.31 -10.11 -10.02
CA ASP A 28 -2.21 -9.15 -10.29
C ASP A 28 -2.71 -7.86 -10.97
N VAL A 29 -3.76 -7.25 -10.41
CA VAL A 29 -4.41 -6.07 -10.99
C VAL A 29 -3.70 -4.76 -10.60
N CYS A 30 -2.93 -4.79 -9.51
CA CYS A 30 -2.23 -3.60 -9.02
C CYS A 30 -1.05 -3.24 -9.95
N ASN A 31 -1.03 -1.98 -10.41
CA ASN A 31 0.02 -1.44 -11.28
C ASN A 31 1.33 -1.14 -10.56
N PHE A 32 1.31 -1.08 -9.23
CA PHE A 32 2.46 -0.71 -8.40
C PHE A 32 3.12 -1.92 -7.72
N GLU A 33 4.43 -1.83 -7.50
CA GLU A 33 5.25 -2.73 -6.68
C GLU A 33 5.92 -1.95 -5.54
N PRO A 34 5.75 -2.35 -4.27
CA PRO A 34 4.83 -3.40 -3.79
C PRO A 34 3.35 -3.10 -4.11
N SER A 35 2.48 -4.12 -4.05
CA SER A 35 1.04 -3.91 -4.29
C SER A 35 0.43 -2.88 -3.32
N CYS A 36 -0.68 -2.22 -3.66
CA CYS A 36 -1.30 -1.21 -2.80
C CYS A 36 -1.63 -1.74 -1.38
N SER A 37 -2.01 -3.02 -1.26
CA SER A 37 -2.27 -3.66 0.03
C SER A 37 -1.00 -3.89 0.85
N HIS A 38 0.09 -4.32 0.20
CA HIS A 38 1.38 -4.50 0.84
C HIS A 38 2.03 -3.16 1.20
N PHE A 39 1.89 -2.16 0.34
CA PHE A 39 2.26 -0.78 0.62
C PHE A 39 1.50 -0.24 1.84
N ALA A 40 0.18 -0.45 1.93
CA ALA A 40 -0.61 0.00 3.06
C ALA A 40 -0.12 -0.65 4.38
N PHE A 41 0.23 -1.93 4.35
CA PHE A 41 0.86 -2.60 5.47
C PHE A 41 2.16 -1.93 5.88
N MET A 42 3.10 -1.76 4.93
CA MET A 42 4.40 -1.15 5.19
C MET A 42 4.27 0.31 5.69
N ALA A 43 3.34 1.08 5.12
CA ALA A 43 3.12 2.47 5.49
C ALA A 43 2.56 2.59 6.91
N ILE A 44 1.62 1.71 7.30
CA ILE A 44 1.08 1.68 8.66
C ILE A 44 2.12 1.20 9.67
N ASP A 45 2.92 0.19 9.30
CA ASP A 45 3.99 -0.34 10.15
C ASP A 45 5.10 0.70 10.39
N THR A 46 5.43 1.50 9.37
CA THR A 46 6.51 2.49 9.43
C THR A 46 6.07 3.84 10.01
N TYR A 47 4.90 4.34 9.61
CA TYR A 47 4.44 5.71 9.91
C TYR A 47 3.27 5.77 10.90
N GLY A 48 2.77 4.62 11.35
CA GLY A 48 1.60 4.50 12.22
C GLY A 48 0.27 4.55 11.46
N ALA A 49 -0.83 4.18 12.13
CA ALA A 49 -2.13 3.99 11.49
C ALA A 49 -2.64 5.22 10.74
N PHE A 50 -2.60 6.40 11.38
CA PHE A 50 -3.11 7.63 10.77
C PHE A 50 -2.38 8.00 9.47
N TRP A 51 -1.05 8.12 9.51
CA TRP A 51 -0.26 8.47 8.33
C TRP A 51 -0.23 7.35 7.29
N GLY A 52 -0.14 6.09 7.73
CA GLY A 52 -0.14 4.94 6.83
C GLY A 52 -1.45 4.80 6.06
N ILE A 53 -2.60 5.09 6.69
CA ILE A 53 -3.90 5.12 6.01
C ILE A 53 -3.95 6.26 4.99
N LEU A 54 -3.51 7.47 5.34
CA LEU A 54 -3.49 8.60 4.40
C LEU A 54 -2.61 8.31 3.18
N MET A 55 -1.42 7.72 3.40
CA MET A 55 -0.53 7.32 2.30
C MET A 55 -1.13 6.21 1.44
N ALA A 56 -1.80 5.22 2.05
CA ALA A 56 -2.46 4.15 1.33
C ALA A 56 -3.65 4.65 0.50
N ALA A 57 -4.44 5.58 1.05
CA ALA A 57 -5.57 6.20 0.34
C ALA A 57 -5.10 6.97 -0.90
N ASP A 58 -4.08 7.82 -0.75
CA ASP A 58 -3.45 8.54 -1.86
C ASP A 58 -2.94 7.58 -2.96
N ARG A 59 -2.29 6.47 -2.57
CA ARG A 59 -1.83 5.46 -3.55
C ARG A 59 -2.97 4.75 -4.26
N LEU A 60 -4.08 4.48 -3.58
CA LEU A 60 -5.26 3.87 -4.20
C LEU A 60 -5.88 4.79 -5.26
N GLU A 61 -5.95 6.09 -5.02
CA GLU A 61 -6.42 7.08 -6.01
C GLU A 61 -5.52 7.09 -7.26
N ARG A 62 -4.22 6.92 -7.07
CA ARG A 62 -3.24 6.86 -8.17
C ARG A 62 -3.18 5.49 -8.87
N CYS A 63 -3.78 4.45 -8.29
CA CYS A 63 -3.78 3.10 -8.84
C CYS A 63 -4.99 2.88 -9.78
N HIS A 64 -4.82 3.24 -11.05
CA HIS A 64 -5.81 3.10 -12.11
C HIS A 64 -5.15 2.63 -13.42
N PRO A 65 -5.88 2.19 -14.46
CA PRO A 65 -5.28 1.67 -15.69
C PRO A 65 -4.27 2.62 -16.38
N PHE A 66 -4.46 3.92 -16.20
CA PHE A 66 -3.59 4.96 -16.76
C PHE A 66 -2.38 5.36 -15.90
N SER A 67 -2.10 4.68 -14.77
CA SER A 67 -0.97 5.04 -13.89
C SER A 67 0.39 5.06 -14.60
N PHE A 68 0.57 4.26 -15.64
CA PHE A 68 1.81 4.22 -16.42
C PHE A 68 2.08 5.52 -17.20
N SER A 69 1.08 6.38 -17.41
CA SER A 69 1.29 7.69 -18.03
C SER A 69 2.20 8.61 -17.21
N TYR A 70 2.39 8.31 -15.92
CA TYR A 70 3.26 9.07 -15.02
C TYR A 70 4.73 8.60 -15.07
N VAL A 71 5.05 7.55 -15.83
CA VAL A 71 6.42 7.05 -16.04
C VAL A 71 7.00 7.68 -17.33
N PRO A 72 8.25 8.20 -17.33
CA PRO A 72 9.22 8.25 -16.24
C PRO A 72 9.17 9.56 -15.42
N THR A 73 8.19 10.43 -15.65
CA THR A 73 8.15 11.79 -15.11
C THR A 73 8.10 11.82 -13.57
N TYR A 74 7.26 10.98 -12.97
CA TYR A 74 7.04 10.92 -11.53
C TYR A 74 7.48 9.59 -10.92
N TYR A 75 7.32 8.48 -11.66
CA TYR A 75 7.68 7.16 -11.18
C TYR A 75 8.67 6.45 -12.09
N ARG A 76 9.32 5.42 -11.56
CA ARG A 76 10.11 4.46 -12.32
C ARG A 76 9.31 3.19 -12.54
N ALA A 77 9.43 2.58 -13.71
CA ALA A 77 8.93 1.24 -13.94
C ALA A 77 10.07 0.21 -13.82
N GLY A 78 9.75 -1.00 -13.37
CA GLY A 78 10.68 -2.11 -13.28
C GLY A 78 9.99 -3.46 -13.50
N PHE A 79 10.78 -4.46 -13.88
CA PHE A 79 10.30 -5.83 -14.06
C PHE A 79 10.27 -6.57 -12.72
N VAL A 80 9.11 -7.12 -12.37
CA VAL A 80 8.89 -7.92 -11.16
C VAL A 80 8.63 -9.38 -11.56
N PRO A 81 9.44 -10.33 -11.08
CA PRO A 81 9.22 -11.75 -11.35
C PRO A 81 7.79 -12.18 -10.97
N GLY A 82 7.07 -12.80 -11.90
CA GLY A 82 5.70 -13.28 -11.68
C GLY A 82 4.59 -12.22 -11.77
N ARG A 83 4.91 -10.93 -11.90
CA ARG A 83 3.94 -9.83 -12.07
C ARG A 83 4.19 -8.93 -13.30
N GLY A 84 5.34 -9.07 -13.94
CA GLY A 84 5.68 -8.28 -15.14
C GLY A 84 6.13 -6.86 -14.81
N ILE A 85 5.92 -5.92 -15.73
CA ILE A 85 6.36 -4.52 -15.57
C ILE A 85 5.39 -3.82 -14.61
N LYS A 86 5.94 -3.23 -13.54
CA LYS A 86 5.20 -2.49 -12.51
C LYS A 86 5.85 -1.16 -12.21
N ILE A 87 5.07 -0.24 -11.69
CA ILE A 87 5.53 1.06 -11.17
C ILE A 87 6.16 0.84 -9.80
N LEU A 88 7.42 1.20 -9.65
CA LEU A 88 8.19 1.03 -8.42
C LEU A 88 7.98 2.25 -7.52
N GLU A 89 7.33 2.05 -6.38
CA GLU A 89 7.16 3.10 -5.37
C GLU A 89 7.11 2.50 -3.98
N LYS A 90 8.00 2.95 -3.10
CA LYS A 90 8.01 2.57 -1.68
C LYS A 90 7.33 3.63 -0.81
N PRO A 91 6.86 3.29 0.40
CA PRO A 91 6.33 4.27 1.36
C PRO A 91 7.25 5.46 1.59
N GLU A 92 8.57 5.24 1.61
CA GLU A 92 9.56 6.30 1.77
C GLU A 92 9.58 7.33 0.62
N ASP A 93 9.13 6.95 -0.58
CA ASP A 93 9.20 7.78 -1.78
C ASP A 93 7.94 8.65 -1.99
N VAL A 94 6.86 8.42 -1.25
CA VAL A 94 5.55 9.08 -1.43
C VAL A 94 5.64 10.61 -1.33
N TRP A 95 6.55 11.11 -0.50
CA TRP A 95 6.77 12.54 -0.27
C TRP A 95 7.93 13.12 -1.07
N ARG A 96 8.58 12.31 -1.90
CA ARG A 96 9.83 12.70 -2.58
C ARG A 96 9.59 13.55 -3.84
N PHE A 97 8.36 13.57 -4.34
CA PHE A 97 7.97 14.22 -5.60
C PHE A 97 6.74 15.13 -5.48
N ARG A 98 6.36 15.54 -4.25
CA ARG A 98 5.26 16.47 -3.99
C ARG A 98 5.79 17.83 -3.52
#